data_AF-A0AAD6AKK8-F1
#
_entry.id   AF-A0AAD6AKK8-F1
#
_cell.length_a   1.000
_cell.length_b   1.000
_cell.length_c   1.000
_cell.angle_alpha   90.00
_cell.angle_beta   90.00
_cell.angle_gamma   90.00
#
_symmetry.space_group_name_H-M   'P 1'
#
loop_
_entity.id
_entity.type
_entity.pdbx_description
1 polymer ?
#
loop_
_entity_poly.entity_id
_entity_poly.type
_entity_poly.pdbx_seq_one_letter_code
_entity_poly.pdbx_strand_id
1 'polypeptide(L)'
;TLTKSDFWDLSNQLRNTALGEPQARQLFGIIYDAFRDCECYGHSNRCSYIDYLNIVTCVSCKHNTRGQNCQHCRLGYFRNASAELDDENVCIECNCNQMGSVHDRCNGTGYCQCKDGAAGAKCDDCLPGYYWKQGCYSNVCDEEMLLCQNGGTCNQNQKCICPPEFKGVLCQQSRCEAGKDCSAAPPLHLSTAALLLCTLLANLLNTLTPH
;
A
#
# COMPACT_ATOMS: atom_id res chain seq x y z
N THR A 1 -29.07 7.35 52.22
CA THR A 1 -28.18 6.27 51.78
C THR A 1 -28.08 6.36 50.28
N LEU A 2 -27.03 7.04 49.80
CA LEU A 2 -26.75 7.21 48.36
C LEU A 2 -25.88 6.03 47.91
N THR A 3 -26.18 5.45 46.75
CA THR A 3 -25.55 4.22 46.28
C THR A 3 -24.37 4.53 45.37
N LYS A 4 -23.49 3.53 45.20
CA LYS A 4 -22.21 3.60 44.48
C LYS A 4 -22.32 3.99 42.99
N SER A 5 -23.54 4.01 42.44
CA SER A 5 -23.86 4.45 41.08
C SER A 5 -23.99 5.96 40.94
N ASP A 6 -24.35 6.67 42.01
CA ASP A 6 -24.62 8.12 41.96
C ASP A 6 -23.32 8.96 41.90
N PHE A 7 -22.17 8.33 42.16
CA PHE A 7 -20.85 8.96 42.14
C PHE A 7 -20.19 8.98 40.75
N TRP A 8 -20.61 8.08 39.85
CA TRP A 8 -20.03 7.99 38.51
C TRP A 8 -20.57 9.05 37.56
N ASP A 9 -21.78 9.57 37.81
CA ASP A 9 -22.44 10.52 36.92
C ASP A 9 -21.96 11.97 37.15
N LEU A 10 -21.64 12.33 38.40
CA LEU A 10 -21.07 13.65 38.74
C LEU A 10 -19.61 13.82 38.29
N SER A 11 -18.86 12.72 38.10
CA SER A 11 -17.48 12.78 37.59
C SER A 11 -17.42 13.12 36.09
N ASN A 12 -18.50 12.91 35.33
CA ASN A 12 -18.53 13.22 33.90
C ASN A 12 -19.01 14.65 33.62
N GLN A 13 -19.73 15.29 34.54
CA GLN A 13 -20.16 16.68 34.39
C GLN A 13 -19.07 17.72 34.71
N LEU A 14 -18.07 17.38 35.52
CA LEU A 14 -16.97 18.31 35.86
C LEU A 14 -15.80 18.30 34.86
N ARG A 15 -15.80 17.38 33.88
CA ARG A 15 -14.72 17.26 32.89
C ARG A 15 -14.76 18.34 31.81
N ASN A 16 -15.87 19.08 31.67
CA ASN A 16 -16.06 20.08 30.60
C ASN A 16 -16.02 21.54 31.07
N THR A 17 -15.74 21.82 32.33
CA THR A 17 -15.67 23.20 32.83
C THR A 17 -14.54 23.35 33.83
N ALA A 18 -13.32 23.58 33.36
CA ALA A 18 -12.31 24.32 34.11
C ALA A 18 -11.13 24.70 33.21
N LEU A 19 -11.20 25.92 32.64
CA LEU A 19 -10.00 26.76 32.60
C LEU A 19 -9.63 27.05 34.06
N GLY A 20 -8.61 26.39 34.61
CA GLY A 20 -8.23 26.60 36.01
C GLY A 20 -7.05 25.74 36.47
N GLU A 21 -6.07 26.41 37.04
CA GLU A 21 -4.76 25.98 37.58
C GLU A 21 -4.67 24.59 38.27
N PRO A 22 -3.46 23.99 38.32
CA PRO A 22 -3.26 22.68 38.93
C PRO A 22 -3.28 22.79 40.47
N GLN A 23 -4.35 22.30 41.10
CA GLN A 23 -4.40 22.14 42.55
C GLN A 23 -3.87 20.76 42.97
N ALA A 24 -2.62 20.75 43.45
CA ALA A 24 -2.07 19.60 44.19
C ALA A 24 -2.93 19.34 45.45
N ARG A 25 -3.56 18.16 45.54
CA ARG A 25 -4.33 17.74 46.72
C ARG A 25 -3.47 16.86 47.63
N GLN A 26 -3.13 17.39 48.81
CA GLN A 26 -2.40 16.69 49.85
C GLN A 26 -3.37 15.83 50.68
N LEU A 27 -3.16 14.51 50.71
CA LEU A 27 -3.80 13.61 51.65
C LEU A 27 -2.71 12.82 52.38
N PHE A 28 -2.64 12.95 53.72
CA PHE A 28 -1.78 12.14 54.59
C PHE A 28 -0.27 12.14 54.26
N GLY A 29 0.34 13.31 54.10
CA GLY A 29 1.81 13.46 54.13
C GLY A 29 2.58 12.82 52.97
N ILE A 30 1.91 12.16 52.03
CA ILE A 30 2.45 11.78 50.75
C ILE A 30 2.00 12.84 49.74
N ILE A 31 2.95 13.56 49.15
CA ILE A 31 2.67 14.35 47.96
C ILE A 31 2.41 13.32 46.85
N TYR A 32 1.16 12.91 46.69
CA TYR A 32 0.70 12.38 45.41
C TYR A 32 0.67 13.58 44.48
N ASP A 33 1.81 13.85 43.84
CA ASP A 33 1.82 14.63 42.61
C ASP A 33 0.76 13.96 41.72
N ALA A 34 -0.27 14.73 41.35
CA ALA A 34 -1.32 14.24 40.48
C ALA A 34 -0.61 13.58 39.31
N PHE A 35 -0.82 12.26 39.14
CA PHE A 35 -0.19 11.45 38.11
C PHE A 35 0.01 12.32 36.87
N ARG A 36 1.27 12.60 36.52
CA ARG A 36 1.62 13.34 35.30
C ARG A 36 0.74 12.78 34.21
N ASP A 37 -0.07 13.64 33.59
CA ASP A 37 -0.98 13.23 32.54
C ASP A 37 -0.23 12.35 31.55
N CYS A 38 -0.78 11.18 31.28
CA CYS A 38 -0.22 10.21 30.35
C CYS A 38 -0.21 10.80 28.93
N GLU A 39 0.88 11.45 28.55
CA GLU A 39 1.01 12.06 27.24
C GLU A 39 1.38 11.00 26.19
N CYS A 40 0.34 10.37 25.64
CA CYS A 40 0.46 9.30 24.64
C CYS A 40 -0.01 9.71 23.24
N TYR A 41 -0.03 11.02 22.93
CA TYR A 41 -0.58 11.59 21.69
C TYR A 41 -1.96 11.00 21.33
N GLY A 42 -2.85 10.82 22.31
CA GLY A 42 -4.18 10.24 22.07
C GLY A 42 -4.19 8.75 21.67
N HIS A 43 -3.04 8.09 21.58
CA HIS A 43 -2.91 6.71 21.14
C HIS A 43 -2.89 5.69 22.29
N SER A 44 -2.84 6.14 23.54
CA SER A 44 -3.11 5.32 24.72
C SER A 44 -3.67 6.18 25.85
N ASN A 45 -4.47 5.57 26.72
CA ASN A 45 -4.91 6.16 27.97
C ASN A 45 -4.29 5.47 29.19
N ARG A 46 -3.26 4.65 28.98
CA ARG A 46 -2.60 3.84 30.02
C ARG A 46 -1.10 4.01 29.93
N CYS A 47 -0.47 4.23 31.08
CA CYS A 47 0.98 4.20 31.21
C CYS A 47 1.43 3.23 32.30
N SER A 48 2.68 2.78 32.16
CA SER A 48 3.46 2.14 33.22
C SER A 48 4.50 3.14 33.71
N TYR A 49 4.67 3.19 35.02
CA TYR A 49 5.73 3.96 35.67
C TYR A 49 6.83 3.01 36.10
N ILE A 50 8.08 3.36 35.77
CA ILE A 50 9.27 2.59 36.09
C ILE A 50 10.05 3.36 37.15
N ASP A 51 9.82 3.03 38.42
CA ASP A 51 10.28 3.77 39.60
C ASP A 51 11.79 4.07 39.58
N TYR A 52 12.61 3.07 39.26
CA TYR A 52 14.07 3.17 39.32
C TYR A 52 14.69 3.98 38.17
N LEU A 53 13.94 4.25 37.10
CA LEU A 53 14.36 5.13 36.01
C LEU A 53 13.64 6.48 36.03
N ASN A 54 12.62 6.64 36.89
CA ASN A 54 11.72 7.80 36.87
C ASN A 54 11.14 8.05 35.47
N ILE A 55 10.74 6.98 34.78
CA ILE A 55 10.20 7.02 33.41
C ILE A 55 8.72 6.62 33.43
N VAL A 56 7.89 7.42 32.76
CA VAL A 56 6.51 7.06 32.40
C VAL A 56 6.52 6.63 30.94
N THR A 57 5.99 5.43 30.65
CA THR A 57 5.83 4.93 29.29
C THR A 57 4.37 4.56 29.04
N CYS A 58 3.84 5.00 27.92
CA CYS A 58 2.57 4.55 27.41
C CYS A 58 2.62 3.04 27.15
N VAL A 59 1.55 2.35 27.55
CA VAL A 59 1.38 0.92 27.31
C VAL A 59 0.22 0.69 26.36
N SER A 60 0.30 -0.38 25.57
CA SER A 60 -0.75 -0.75 24.62
C SER A 60 -1.12 0.37 23.63
N CYS A 61 -0.12 1.07 23.09
CA CYS A 61 -0.31 2.08 22.04
C CYS A 61 -1.18 1.55 20.88
N LYS A 62 -2.20 2.32 20.50
CA LYS A 62 -3.14 2.06 19.40
C LYS A 62 -2.63 2.68 18.09
N HIS A 63 -3.45 2.66 17.04
CA HIS A 63 -3.19 3.40 15.78
C HIS A 63 -1.84 3.08 15.12
N ASN A 64 -1.41 1.81 15.24
CA ASN A 64 -0.14 1.33 14.73
C ASN A 64 1.08 2.12 15.22
N THR A 65 0.97 2.70 16.41
CA THR A 65 2.04 3.45 17.05
C THR A 65 2.77 2.64 18.12
N ARG A 66 3.93 3.14 18.53
CA ARG A 66 4.85 2.61 19.53
C ARG A 66 5.77 3.72 20.05
N GLY A 67 6.62 3.38 21.01
CA GLY A 67 7.52 4.32 21.66
C GLY A 67 6.97 4.75 23.01
N GLN A 68 7.77 5.50 23.75
CA GLN A 68 7.44 5.89 25.13
C GLN A 68 6.13 6.68 25.21
N ASN A 69 5.87 7.54 24.24
CA ASN A 69 4.68 8.38 24.16
C ASN A 69 3.79 7.97 22.97
N CYS A 70 3.99 6.78 22.40
CA CYS A 70 3.33 6.35 21.17
C CYS A 70 3.65 7.25 19.94
N GLN A 71 4.81 7.91 19.90
CA GLN A 71 5.17 8.89 18.86
C GLN A 71 5.76 8.30 17.57
N HIS A 72 6.00 6.99 17.53
CA HIS A 72 6.65 6.33 16.40
C HIS A 72 5.72 5.28 15.80
N CYS A 73 5.81 5.06 14.50
CA CYS A 73 5.10 3.95 13.87
C CYS A 73 5.74 2.60 14.22
N ARG A 74 4.89 1.58 14.33
CA ARG A 74 5.30 0.17 14.44
C ARG A 74 6.09 -0.25 13.21
N LEU A 75 6.82 -1.36 13.35
CA LEU A 75 7.48 -1.97 12.19
C LEU A 75 6.42 -2.38 11.16
N GLY A 76 6.73 -2.19 9.87
CA GLY A 76 5.75 -2.35 8.80
C GLY A 76 4.85 -1.13 8.58
N TYR A 77 5.06 -0.03 9.30
CA TYR A 77 4.36 1.24 9.12
C TYR A 77 5.34 2.42 9.02
N PHE A 78 4.98 3.45 8.24
CA PHE A 78 5.72 4.70 8.13
C PHE A 78 4.83 5.90 8.50
N ARG A 79 5.45 7.00 8.92
CA ARG A 79 4.73 8.21 9.37
C ARG A 79 4.17 8.97 8.16
N ASN A 80 2.89 9.31 8.20
CA ASN A 80 2.30 10.29 7.32
C ASN A 80 2.81 11.69 7.71
N ALA A 81 3.61 12.31 6.85
CA ALA A 81 4.18 13.63 7.14
C ALA A 81 3.12 14.73 7.23
N SER A 82 1.97 14.54 6.57
CA SER A 82 0.87 15.52 6.50
C SER A 82 -0.14 15.40 7.63
N ALA A 83 -0.05 14.36 8.46
CA ALA A 83 -0.93 14.16 9.61
C ALA A 83 -0.24 14.63 10.90
N GLU A 84 -1.06 15.12 11.83
CA GLU A 84 -0.63 15.43 13.19
C GLU A 84 -0.33 14.14 13.97
N LEU A 85 0.45 14.26 15.05
CA LEU A 85 0.90 13.10 15.82
C LEU A 85 -0.19 12.39 16.60
N ASP A 86 -1.34 13.04 16.85
CA ASP A 86 -2.48 12.47 17.56
C ASP A 86 -3.55 11.88 16.63
N ASP A 87 -3.37 11.99 15.31
CA ASP A 87 -4.26 11.41 14.30
C ASP A 87 -4.25 9.87 14.35
N GLU A 88 -5.43 9.25 14.32
CA GLU A 88 -5.57 7.79 14.31
C GLU A 88 -4.94 7.09 13.09
N ASN A 89 -4.72 7.84 12.01
CA ASN A 89 -4.14 7.39 10.75
C ASN A 89 -2.73 7.96 10.50
N VAL A 90 -2.05 8.44 11.54
CA VAL A 90 -0.67 8.96 11.44
C VAL A 90 0.33 7.92 10.92
N CYS A 91 0.04 6.63 11.10
CA CYS A 91 0.88 5.53 10.65
C CYS A 91 0.26 4.76 9.50
N ILE A 92 0.91 4.82 8.34
CA ILE A 92 0.49 4.18 7.09
C ILE A 92 1.23 2.87 6.92
N GLU A 93 0.52 1.81 6.55
CA GLU A 93 1.10 0.49 6.31
C GLU A 93 2.04 0.49 5.10
N CYS A 94 3.18 -0.18 5.25
CA CYS A 94 4.20 -0.28 4.21
C CYS A 94 3.70 -1.09 3.02
N ASN A 95 2.95 -2.18 3.23
CA ASN A 95 2.47 -3.08 2.17
C ASN A 95 3.57 -3.61 1.23
N CYS A 96 4.73 -3.95 1.79
CA CYS A 96 5.83 -4.54 1.01
C CYS A 96 5.48 -5.96 0.57
N ASN A 97 5.68 -6.27 -0.72
CA ASN A 97 5.41 -7.59 -1.27
C ASN A 97 6.35 -8.63 -0.67
N GLN A 98 5.83 -9.62 0.05
CA GLN A 98 6.64 -10.63 0.74
C GLN A 98 7.58 -11.43 -0.20
N MET A 99 7.17 -11.61 -1.45
CA MET A 99 7.97 -12.34 -2.43
C MET A 99 9.09 -11.46 -3.01
N GLY A 100 8.80 -10.19 -3.31
CA GLY A 100 9.77 -9.27 -3.92
C GLY A 100 10.59 -8.42 -2.95
N SER A 101 10.18 -8.29 -1.69
CA SER A 101 10.89 -7.52 -0.66
C SER A 101 11.75 -8.41 0.24
N VAL A 102 12.83 -7.84 0.78
CA VAL A 102 13.70 -8.50 1.78
C VAL A 102 12.96 -8.70 3.10
N HIS A 103 12.12 -7.74 3.47
CA HIS A 103 11.28 -7.74 4.67
C HIS A 103 10.03 -6.88 4.44
N ASP A 104 9.09 -6.91 5.39
CA ASP A 104 7.84 -6.14 5.39
C ASP A 104 7.99 -4.64 5.74
N ARG A 105 9.22 -4.18 6.02
CA ARG A 105 9.52 -2.81 6.44
C ARG A 105 9.82 -1.89 5.25
N CYS A 106 9.43 -0.64 5.38
CA CYS A 106 9.72 0.44 4.44
C CYS A 106 10.45 1.61 5.11
N ASN A 107 11.02 2.50 4.31
CA ASN A 107 11.65 3.73 4.79
C ASN A 107 10.59 4.79 5.20
N GLY A 108 11.04 5.97 5.63
CA GLY A 108 10.16 7.07 6.05
C GLY A 108 9.24 7.62 4.96
N THR A 109 9.44 7.26 3.69
CA THR A 109 8.60 7.66 2.56
C THR A 109 7.73 6.52 2.02
N GLY A 110 7.74 5.35 2.68
CA GLY A 110 6.91 4.21 2.28
C GLY A 110 7.54 3.27 1.24
N TYR A 111 8.81 3.46 0.87
CA TYR A 111 9.52 2.59 -0.09
C TYR A 111 10.12 1.37 0.61
N CYS A 112 9.88 0.20 0.02
CA CYS A 112 10.35 -1.09 0.51
C CYS A 112 11.76 -1.41 0.02
N GLN A 113 12.48 -2.22 0.78
CA GLN A 113 13.75 -2.77 0.31
C GLN A 113 13.49 -4.01 -0.54
N CYS A 114 13.73 -3.90 -1.85
CA CYS A 114 13.50 -4.98 -2.80
C CYS A 114 14.67 -5.98 -2.83
N LYS A 115 14.34 -7.25 -3.08
CA LYS A 115 15.30 -8.30 -3.44
C LYS A 115 15.84 -8.04 -4.85
N ASP A 116 16.93 -8.70 -5.18
CA ASP A 116 17.52 -8.65 -6.51
C ASP A 116 16.49 -8.98 -7.60
N GLY A 117 16.44 -8.15 -8.63
CA GLY A 117 15.49 -8.30 -9.73
C GLY A 117 14.09 -7.76 -9.47
N ALA A 118 13.72 -7.43 -8.24
CA ALA A 118 12.43 -6.81 -7.92
C ALA A 118 12.53 -5.27 -7.91
N ALA A 119 11.43 -4.61 -8.24
CA ALA A 119 11.33 -3.16 -8.42
C ALA A 119 9.97 -2.61 -7.99
N GLY A 120 9.84 -1.28 -8.01
CA GLY A 120 8.64 -0.57 -7.57
C GLY A 120 8.70 -0.20 -6.08
N ALA A 121 7.78 0.66 -5.65
CA ALA A 121 7.75 1.14 -4.26
C ALA A 121 7.45 0.01 -3.26
N LYS A 122 6.71 -1.02 -3.71
CA LYS A 122 6.26 -2.16 -2.92
C LYS A 122 6.91 -3.48 -3.33
N CYS A 123 7.88 -3.45 -4.25
CA CYS A 123 8.58 -4.62 -4.78
C CYS A 123 7.65 -5.65 -5.44
N ASP A 124 6.60 -5.15 -6.09
CA ASP A 124 5.57 -5.91 -6.81
C ASP A 124 5.83 -6.00 -8.31
N ASP A 125 6.85 -5.29 -8.81
CA ASP A 125 7.32 -5.35 -10.19
C ASP A 125 8.67 -6.05 -10.29
N CYS A 126 9.04 -6.47 -11.50
CA CYS A 126 10.38 -6.97 -11.81
C CYS A 126 11.15 -5.97 -12.67
N LEU A 127 12.46 -5.90 -12.44
CA LEU A 127 13.41 -5.19 -13.31
C LEU A 127 13.41 -5.81 -14.72
N PRO A 128 13.81 -5.05 -15.76
CA PRO A 128 14.01 -5.60 -17.09
C PRO A 128 14.93 -6.84 -17.05
N GLY A 129 14.52 -7.90 -17.75
CA GLY A 129 15.24 -9.17 -17.76
C GLY A 129 14.90 -10.11 -16.60
N TYR A 130 13.92 -9.77 -15.78
CA TYR A 130 13.31 -10.66 -14.80
C TYR A 130 11.84 -10.89 -15.14
N TYR A 131 11.28 -12.00 -14.65
CA TYR A 131 9.84 -12.28 -14.75
C TYR A 131 9.27 -12.69 -13.39
N TRP A 132 7.99 -12.40 -13.20
CA TRP A 132 7.30 -12.71 -11.95
C TRP A 132 6.85 -14.17 -11.89
N LYS A 133 7.31 -14.91 -10.88
CA LYS A 133 6.87 -16.28 -10.56
C LYS A 133 7.00 -16.53 -9.06
N GLN A 134 6.09 -15.96 -8.26
CA GLN A 134 6.22 -15.93 -6.79
C GLN A 134 7.54 -15.24 -6.35
N GLY A 135 7.79 -14.06 -6.92
CA GLY A 135 9.05 -13.33 -6.82
C GLY A 135 9.68 -13.12 -8.20
N CYS A 136 10.74 -12.33 -8.27
CA CYS A 136 11.42 -12.02 -9.53
C CYS A 136 12.56 -13.01 -9.78
N TYR A 137 12.50 -13.69 -10.93
CA TYR A 137 13.54 -14.62 -11.38
C TYR A 137 14.16 -14.11 -12.67
N SER A 138 15.48 -14.26 -12.79
CA SER A 138 16.20 -13.86 -13.99
C SER A 138 15.71 -14.68 -15.20
N ASN A 139 15.49 -14.01 -16.34
CA ASN A 139 15.16 -14.63 -17.62
C ASN A 139 16.42 -15.05 -18.41
N VAL A 140 17.57 -15.15 -17.75
CA VAL A 140 18.82 -15.66 -18.35
C VAL A 140 18.65 -17.13 -18.72
N CYS A 141 19.00 -17.45 -19.96
CA CYS A 141 18.68 -18.74 -20.56
C CYS A 141 19.89 -19.58 -20.95
N ASP A 142 21.10 -19.05 -20.79
CA ASP A 142 22.36 -19.75 -20.93
C ASP A 142 23.42 -19.22 -19.95
N GLU A 143 24.59 -19.84 -19.94
CA GLU A 143 25.73 -19.44 -19.10
C GLU A 143 26.40 -18.13 -19.55
N GLU A 144 26.08 -17.65 -20.76
CA GLU A 144 26.59 -16.38 -21.30
C GLU A 144 25.75 -15.17 -20.87
N MET A 145 24.78 -15.36 -19.98
CA MET A 145 23.83 -14.34 -19.53
C MET A 145 22.94 -13.79 -20.65
N LEU A 146 22.68 -14.58 -21.71
CA LEU A 146 21.80 -14.16 -22.78
C LEU A 146 20.34 -14.19 -22.32
N LEU A 147 19.69 -13.04 -22.49
CA LEU A 147 18.32 -12.79 -22.09
C LEU A 147 17.37 -13.04 -23.25
N CYS A 148 16.26 -13.74 -22.99
CA CYS A 148 15.14 -13.80 -23.93
C CYS A 148 14.57 -12.39 -24.18
N GLN A 149 14.57 -11.94 -25.43
CA GLN A 149 14.07 -10.63 -25.86
C GLN A 149 12.56 -10.67 -26.11
N ASN A 150 11.96 -9.49 -26.30
CA ASN A 150 10.57 -9.33 -26.75
C ASN A 150 9.53 -10.10 -25.91
N GLY A 151 9.74 -10.21 -24.60
CA GLY A 151 8.84 -10.94 -23.70
C GLY A 151 8.96 -12.47 -23.76
N GLY A 152 10.01 -13.01 -24.35
CA GLY A 152 10.32 -14.43 -24.28
C GLY A 152 10.54 -14.91 -22.85
N THR A 153 10.07 -16.10 -22.54
CA THR A 153 10.27 -16.74 -21.22
C THR A 153 11.31 -17.84 -21.34
N CYS A 154 12.29 -17.85 -20.46
CA CYS A 154 13.26 -18.94 -20.43
C CYS A 154 12.63 -20.23 -19.88
N ASN A 155 12.80 -21.34 -20.59
CA ASN A 155 12.39 -22.67 -20.13
C ASN A 155 13.62 -23.52 -19.83
N GLN A 156 13.70 -24.02 -18.59
CA GLN A 156 14.75 -24.93 -18.10
C GLN A 156 16.19 -24.42 -18.33
N ASN A 157 16.40 -23.10 -18.42
CA ASN A 157 17.72 -22.50 -18.72
C ASN A 157 18.38 -23.10 -19.97
N GLN A 158 17.57 -23.44 -20.99
CA GLN A 158 18.07 -24.04 -22.24
C GLN A 158 17.50 -23.36 -23.48
N LYS A 159 16.24 -22.92 -23.45
CA LYS A 159 15.60 -22.31 -24.61
C LYS A 159 14.62 -21.22 -24.23
N CYS A 160 14.59 -20.18 -25.04
CA CYS A 160 13.53 -19.18 -24.97
C CYS A 160 12.25 -19.72 -25.62
N ILE A 161 11.13 -19.59 -24.89
CA ILE A 161 9.79 -19.73 -25.44
C ILE A 161 9.35 -18.35 -25.89
N CYS A 162 9.24 -18.16 -27.21
CA CYS A 162 8.91 -16.87 -27.80
C CYS A 162 7.40 -16.65 -27.88
N PRO A 163 6.92 -15.41 -27.65
CA PRO A 163 5.57 -15.02 -28.03
C PRO A 163 5.33 -15.24 -29.53
N PRO A 164 4.06 -15.35 -29.97
CA PRO A 164 3.72 -15.73 -31.34
C PRO A 164 4.31 -14.79 -32.39
N GLU A 165 4.50 -13.51 -32.08
CA GLU A 165 5.04 -12.48 -32.98
C GLU A 165 6.56 -12.58 -33.20
N PHE A 166 7.27 -13.38 -32.39
CA PHE A 166 8.73 -13.41 -32.36
C PHE A 166 9.31 -14.81 -32.58
N LYS A 167 10.55 -14.86 -33.07
CA LYS A 167 11.35 -16.06 -33.37
C LYS A 167 12.84 -15.80 -33.11
N GLY A 168 13.66 -16.85 -33.29
CA GLY A 168 15.10 -16.83 -32.99
C GLY A 168 15.40 -17.43 -31.62
N VAL A 169 16.67 -17.75 -31.40
CA VAL A 169 17.14 -18.41 -30.16
C VAL A 169 16.84 -17.60 -28.89
N LEU A 170 16.83 -16.27 -29.00
CA LEU A 170 16.52 -15.34 -27.93
C LEU A 170 15.23 -14.55 -28.21
N CYS A 171 14.38 -15.00 -29.14
CA CYS A 171 13.19 -14.26 -29.56
C CYS A 171 13.48 -12.85 -30.11
N GLN A 172 14.70 -12.64 -30.64
CA GLN A 172 15.19 -11.34 -31.09
C GLN A 172 14.66 -10.92 -32.47
N GLN A 173 14.05 -11.85 -33.21
CA GLN A 173 13.55 -11.59 -34.57
C GLN A 173 12.03 -11.52 -34.55
N SER A 174 11.44 -10.57 -35.27
CA SER A 174 10.02 -10.64 -35.60
C SER A 174 9.75 -11.84 -36.52
N ARG A 175 8.60 -12.50 -36.38
CA ARG A 175 8.11 -13.43 -37.41
C ARG A 175 7.66 -12.69 -38.65
N CYS A 176 7.31 -11.43 -38.47
CA CYS A 176 6.82 -10.52 -39.48
C CYS A 176 8.01 -9.88 -40.19
N GLU A 177 8.24 -10.28 -41.43
CA GLU A 177 9.19 -9.60 -42.31
C GLU A 177 8.58 -8.27 -42.76
N ALA A 178 9.40 -7.22 -42.82
CA ALA A 178 8.98 -5.92 -43.34
C ALA A 178 8.39 -6.11 -44.75
N GLY A 179 7.07 -5.94 -44.88
CA GLY A 179 6.34 -6.06 -46.16
C GLY A 179 5.36 -7.23 -46.28
N LYS A 180 5.19 -8.08 -45.25
CA LYS A 180 4.05 -9.01 -45.17
C LYS A 180 3.24 -8.69 -43.92
N ASP A 181 1.98 -8.30 -44.14
CA ASP A 181 1.02 -7.97 -43.09
C ASP A 181 0.95 -9.08 -42.03
N CYS A 182 1.47 -8.77 -40.85
CA CYS A 182 1.15 -9.51 -39.66
C CYS A 182 0.07 -8.75 -38.91
N SER A 183 -1.03 -9.44 -38.65
CA SER A 183 -2.22 -8.89 -38.00
C SER A 183 -2.97 -7.89 -38.87
N ALA A 184 -3.55 -8.37 -39.97
CA ALA A 184 -4.94 -8.03 -40.16
C ALA A 184 -5.71 -8.73 -39.02
N ALA A 185 -6.17 -7.96 -38.02
CA ALA A 185 -7.44 -8.31 -37.41
C ALA A 185 -8.38 -8.70 -38.56
N PRO A 186 -9.17 -9.80 -38.49
CA PRO A 186 -10.08 -10.12 -39.57
C PRO A 186 -10.82 -8.82 -39.89
N PRO A 187 -10.75 -8.31 -41.14
CA PRO A 187 -11.45 -7.10 -41.47
C PRO A 187 -12.86 -7.34 -40.95
N LEU A 188 -13.41 -6.42 -40.15
CA LEU A 188 -14.84 -6.42 -39.93
C LEU A 188 -15.42 -6.37 -41.33
N HIS A 189 -15.82 -7.53 -41.85
CA HIS A 189 -16.59 -7.63 -43.06
C HIS A 189 -17.92 -7.02 -42.63
N LEU A 190 -18.01 -5.70 -42.78
CA LEU A 190 -19.27 -5.00 -42.76
C LEU A 190 -20.00 -5.58 -43.95
N SER A 191 -20.83 -6.59 -43.66
CA SER A 191 -21.63 -7.28 -44.65
C SER A 191 -22.32 -6.23 -45.51
N THR A 192 -22.38 -6.43 -46.82
CA THR A 192 -23.14 -5.54 -47.72
C THR A 192 -24.58 -5.35 -47.23
N ALA A 193 -25.11 -6.33 -46.49
CA ALA A 193 -26.38 -6.21 -45.77
C ALA A 193 -26.37 -5.12 -44.69
N ALA A 194 -25.30 -4.97 -43.90
CA ALA A 194 -25.18 -3.95 -42.87
C ALA A 194 -25.09 -2.53 -43.47
N LEU A 195 -24.38 -2.37 -44.60
CA LEU A 195 -24.35 -1.11 -45.36
C LEU A 195 -25.74 -0.78 -45.93
N LEU A 196 -26.45 -1.76 -46.50
CA LEU A 196 -27.82 -1.57 -47.00
C LEU A 196 -28.80 -1.22 -45.87
N LEU A 197 -28.70 -1.88 -44.72
CA LEU A 197 -29.49 -1.57 -43.51
C LEU A 197 -29.21 -0.16 -42.99
N CYS A 198 -27.95 0.29 -42.96
CA CYS A 198 -27.62 1.67 -42.58
C CYS A 198 -28.20 2.70 -43.57
N THR A 199 -28.14 2.43 -44.88
CA THR A 199 -28.74 3.35 -45.88
C THR A 199 -30.27 3.38 -45.82
N LEU A 200 -30.92 2.24 -45.54
CA LEU A 200 -32.37 2.16 -45.34
C LEU A 200 -32.81 2.89 -44.06
N LEU A 201 -32.06 2.74 -42.96
CA LEU A 201 -32.31 3.45 -41.70
C LEU A 201 -32.13 4.97 -41.85
N ALA A 202 -31.10 5.41 -42.59
CA ALA A 202 -30.88 6.83 -42.87
C ALA A 202 -32.02 7.43 -43.73
N ASN A 203 -32.52 6.69 -44.72
CA ASN A 203 -33.66 7.12 -45.54
C ASN A 203 -34.98 7.13 -44.75
N LEU A 204 -35.19 6.19 -43.83
CA LEU A 204 -36.36 6.22 -42.93
C LEU A 204 -36.32 7.43 -41.97
N LEU A 205 -35.15 7.76 -41.41
CA LEU A 205 -35.01 8.94 -40.56
C LEU A 205 -35.31 10.25 -41.31
N ASN A 206 -34.87 10.36 -42.57
CA ASN A 206 -35.16 11.54 -43.41
C ASN A 206 -36.65 11.66 -43.80
N THR A 207 -37.45 10.60 -43.67
CA THR A 207 -38.90 10.64 -43.92
C THR A 207 -39.73 10.92 -42.66
N LEU A 208 -39.10 10.94 -41.49
CA LEU A 208 -39.74 11.17 -40.18
C LEU A 208 -39.43 12.53 -39.58
N THR A 209 -38.75 13.43 -40.30
CA THR A 209 -38.72 14.86 -39.97
C THR A 209 -39.88 15.56 -40.68
N PRO A 210 -41.03 15.77 -40.02
CA PRO A 210 -42.07 16.64 -40.55
C PRO A 210 -41.53 18.08 -40.58
N HIS A 211 -41.80 18.74 -41.70
CA HIS A 211 -41.60 20.17 -41.91
C HIS A 211 -42.53 21.00 -41.01
#